data_AF-A0A1N6Q7Y7-F1
#
_entry.id   AF-A0A1N6Q7Y7-F1
#
_cell.length_a   1.000
_cell.length_b   1.000
_cell.length_c   1.000
_cell.angle_alpha   90.00
_cell.angle_beta   90.00
_cell.angle_gamma   90.00
#
_symmetry.space_group_name_H-M   'P 1'
#
loop_
_entity.id
_entity.type
_entity.pdbx_description
1 polymer ?
#
loop_
_entity_poly.entity_id
_entity_poly.type
_entity_poly.pdbx_seq_one_letter_code
_entity_poly.pdbx_strand_id
1 'polypeptide(L)'
;MIKFNNKGFTLVEIIVAIAVVGIVGIAFSGFFINSARMISALDEREKAIIIAQTELEKLKAQEFNEIDLNNYPYQKEIYDIDLQMEAEDDSSLYKITVIVNWDQNKDLELVSYVSEG
;
A
#
# COMPACT_ATOMS: atom_id res chain seq x y z
N MET A 1 -1.60 -8.28 64.33
CA MET A 1 -2.80 -8.11 63.49
C MET A 1 -2.66 -6.80 62.73
N ILE A 2 -2.35 -6.86 61.43
CA ILE A 2 -2.14 -5.67 60.60
C ILE A 2 -3.52 -5.14 60.17
N LYS A 3 -3.88 -3.91 60.60
CA LYS A 3 -5.12 -3.27 60.17
C LYS A 3 -4.88 -2.61 58.80
N PHE A 4 -5.54 -3.10 57.76
CA PHE A 4 -5.64 -2.39 56.49
C PHE A 4 -6.54 -1.16 56.67
N ASN A 5 -5.99 0.02 56.42
CA ASN A 5 -6.70 1.29 56.52
C ASN A 5 -7.51 1.50 55.23
N ASN A 6 -8.78 1.09 55.21
CA ASN A 6 -9.67 1.24 54.07
C ASN A 6 -10.18 2.69 53.92
N LYS A 7 -9.29 3.61 53.54
CA LYS A 7 -9.70 4.95 53.10
C LYS A 7 -10.04 4.86 51.60
N GLY A 8 -11.32 5.02 51.27
CA GLY A 8 -11.77 5.13 49.87
C GLY A 8 -11.24 6.38 49.19
N PHE A 9 -11.25 6.39 47.85
CA PHE A 9 -10.82 7.52 47.03
C PHE A 9 -11.69 8.76 47.28
N THR A 10 -11.07 9.94 47.25
CA THR A 10 -11.81 11.21 47.33
C THR A 10 -12.33 11.61 45.95
N LEU A 11 -13.41 12.40 45.88
CA LEU A 11 -13.94 12.90 44.59
C LEU A 11 -12.91 13.70 43.80
N VAL A 12 -12.08 14.48 44.49
CA VAL A 12 -11.02 15.29 43.87
C VAL A 12 -9.99 14.38 43.18
N GLU A 13 -9.63 13.27 43.79
CA GLU A 13 -8.68 12.31 43.26
C GLU A 13 -9.19 11.64 41.98
N ILE A 14 -10.48 11.32 41.91
CA ILE A 14 -11.13 10.78 40.70
C ILE A 14 -11.12 11.83 39.57
N ILE A 15 -11.43 13.10 39.88
CA ILE A 15 -11.40 14.17 38.88
C ILE A 15 -9.99 14.37 38.32
N VAL A 16 -8.98 14.37 39.20
CA VAL A 16 -7.57 14.47 38.79
C VAL A 16 -7.15 13.26 37.96
N ALA A 17 -7.55 12.05 38.35
CA ALA A 17 -7.26 10.83 37.58
C ALA A 17 -7.87 10.88 36.17
N ILE A 18 -9.14 11.28 36.04
CA ILE A 18 -9.79 11.42 34.73
C ILE A 18 -9.09 12.51 33.89
N ALA A 19 -8.68 13.62 34.51
CA ALA A 19 -7.94 14.67 33.82
C ALA A 19 -6.60 14.15 33.27
N VAL A 20 -5.84 13.39 34.06
CA VAL A 20 -4.58 12.78 33.62
C VAL A 20 -4.81 11.77 32.50
N VAL A 21 -5.82 10.90 32.63
CA VAL A 21 -6.18 9.93 31.59
C VAL A 21 -6.59 10.64 30.28
N GLY A 22 -7.33 11.75 30.37
CA GLY A 22 -7.71 12.54 29.21
C GLY A 22 -6.50 13.12 28.48
N ILE A 23 -5.54 13.70 29.21
CA ILE A 23 -4.30 14.24 28.65
C ILE A 23 -3.51 13.14 27.94
N VAL A 24 -3.36 12.00 28.60
CA VAL A 24 -2.67 10.82 28.04
C VAL A 24 -3.41 10.31 26.79
N GLY A 25 -4.74 10.22 26.84
CA GLY A 25 -5.57 9.76 25.72
C GLY A 25 -5.43 10.62 24.46
N ILE A 26 -5.30 11.94 24.62
CA ILE A 26 -5.05 12.85 23.50
C ILE A 26 -3.69 12.57 22.87
N ALA A 27 -2.64 12.39 23.69
CA ALA A 27 -1.31 12.04 23.20
C ALA A 27 -1.33 10.72 22.40
N PHE A 28 -2.11 9.73 22.85
CA PHE A 28 -2.23 8.45 22.15
C PHE A 28 -3.05 8.51 20.86
N SER A 29 -4.04 9.40 20.79
CA SER A 29 -4.92 9.54 19.63
C SER A 29 -4.15 9.87 18.34
N GLY A 30 -3.05 10.62 18.45
CA GLY A 30 -2.15 10.89 17.32
C GLY A 30 -1.56 9.63 16.69
N PHE A 31 -1.21 8.62 17.49
CA PHE A 31 -0.70 7.34 16.97
C PHE A 31 -1.77 6.60 16.18
N PHE A 32 -3.01 6.54 16.69
CA PHE A 32 -4.09 5.86 15.99
C PHE A 32 -4.42 6.52 14.64
N ILE A 33 -4.46 7.85 14.58
CA ILE A 33 -4.72 8.58 13.34
C ILE A 33 -3.61 8.31 12.31
N ASN A 34 -2.35 8.34 12.74
CA ASN A 34 -1.22 8.05 11.85
C ASN A 34 -1.22 6.60 11.37
N SER A 35 -1.48 5.64 12.27
CA SER A 35 -1.62 4.24 11.89
C SER A 35 -2.74 4.00 10.89
N ALA A 36 -3.90 4.64 11.07
CA ALA A 36 -5.01 4.54 10.12
C ALA A 36 -4.62 5.06 8.73
N ARG A 37 -3.97 6.23 8.66
CA ARG A 37 -3.46 6.78 7.40
C ARG A 37 -2.41 5.88 6.74
N MET A 38 -1.51 5.32 7.53
CA MET A 38 -0.48 4.39 7.04
C MET A 38 -1.12 3.12 6.47
N ILE A 39 -2.10 2.54 7.16
CA ILE A 39 -2.82 1.36 6.69
C ILE A 39 -3.52 1.66 5.36
N SER A 40 -4.19 2.82 5.23
CA SER A 40 -4.82 3.21 3.96
C SER A 40 -3.80 3.36 2.82
N ALA A 41 -2.65 3.98 3.08
CA ALA A 41 -1.59 4.10 2.08
C ALA A 41 -0.97 2.74 1.69
N LEU A 42 -0.89 1.80 2.63
CA LEU A 42 -0.44 0.43 2.37
C LEU A 42 -1.46 -0.36 1.54
N ASP A 43 -2.76 -0.21 1.83
CA ASP A 43 -3.84 -0.85 1.05
C ASP A 43 -3.84 -0.38 -0.41
N GLU A 44 -3.66 0.93 -0.66
CA GLU A 44 -3.49 1.47 -2.02
C GLU A 44 -2.29 0.83 -2.73
N ARG A 45 -1.14 0.76 -2.04
CA ARG A 45 0.08 0.18 -2.61
C ARG A 45 -0.05 -1.32 -2.87
N GLU A 46 -0.69 -2.07 -1.97
CA GLU A 46 -0.93 -3.50 -2.12
C GLU A 46 -1.79 -3.78 -3.36
N LYS A 47 -2.84 -2.98 -3.57
CA LYS A 47 -3.67 -3.07 -4.78
C LYS A 47 -2.87 -2.75 -6.04
N ALA A 48 -2.04 -1.71 -6.04
CA ALA A 48 -1.16 -1.41 -7.17
C ALA A 48 -0.22 -2.59 -7.51
N ILE A 49 0.34 -3.26 -6.49
CA ILE A 49 1.17 -4.45 -6.66
C ILE A 49 0.37 -5.60 -7.27
N ILE A 50 -0.83 -5.89 -6.75
CA ILE A 50 -1.69 -6.96 -7.27
C ILE A 50 -2.05 -6.69 -8.73
N ILE A 51 -2.42 -5.44 -9.07
CA ILE A 51 -2.74 -5.04 -10.44
C ILE A 51 -1.51 -5.26 -11.34
N ALA A 52 -0.36 -4.70 -10.97
CA ALA A 52 0.86 -4.80 -11.76
C ALA A 52 1.28 -6.27 -11.98
N GLN A 53 1.21 -7.11 -10.95
CA GLN A 53 1.50 -8.54 -11.05
C GLN A 53 0.50 -9.27 -11.94
N THR A 54 -0.79 -8.95 -11.81
CA THR A 54 -1.84 -9.57 -12.65
C THR A 54 -1.63 -9.24 -14.11
N GLU A 55 -1.32 -7.99 -14.44
CA GLU A 55 -1.06 -7.60 -15.83
C GLU A 55 0.23 -8.24 -16.36
N LEU A 56 1.30 -8.27 -15.55
CA LEU A 56 2.54 -8.96 -15.90
C LEU A 56 2.32 -10.45 -16.18
N GLU A 57 1.52 -11.14 -15.36
CA GLU A 57 1.20 -12.56 -15.56
C GLU A 57 0.36 -12.79 -16.82
N LYS A 58 -0.60 -11.92 -17.12
CA LYS A 58 -1.36 -11.99 -18.37
C LYS A 58 -0.45 -11.86 -19.58
N LEU A 59 0.50 -10.93 -19.54
CA LEU A 59 1.45 -10.69 -20.64
C LEU A 59 2.40 -11.87 -20.82
N LYS A 60 2.81 -12.53 -19.73
CA LYS A 60 3.59 -13.78 -19.79
C LYS A 60 2.79 -14.97 -20.33
N ALA A 61 1.48 -14.99 -20.10
CA ALA A 61 0.59 -16.05 -20.56
C ALA A 61 0.19 -15.87 -22.03
N GLN A 62 0.24 -14.64 -22.56
CA GLN A 62 0.08 -14.35 -23.98
C GLN A 62 1.38 -14.62 -24.72
N GLU A 63 1.29 -15.16 -25.94
CA GLU A 63 2.45 -15.21 -26.82
C GLU A 63 2.88 -13.77 -27.15
N PHE A 64 4.20 -13.53 -27.16
CA PHE A 64 4.76 -12.18 -27.34
C PHE A 64 4.20 -11.44 -28.56
N ASN A 65 3.94 -12.18 -29.65
CA ASN A 65 3.42 -11.65 -30.91
C ASN A 65 1.94 -11.21 -30.84
N GLU A 66 1.22 -11.54 -29.78
CA GLU A 66 -0.20 -11.21 -29.57
C GLU A 66 -0.41 -10.04 -28.61
N ILE A 67 0.65 -9.45 -28.06
CA ILE A 67 0.53 -8.32 -27.13
C ILE A 67 0.13 -7.06 -27.92
N ASP A 68 -1.15 -6.69 -27.81
CA ASP A 68 -1.68 -5.46 -28.41
C ASP A 68 -1.38 -4.24 -27.52
N LEU A 69 -0.27 -3.56 -27.84
CA LEU A 69 0.15 -2.33 -27.18
C LEU A 69 -0.85 -1.18 -27.33
N ASN A 70 -1.79 -1.22 -28.28
CA ASN A 70 -2.75 -0.13 -28.48
C ASN A 70 -3.80 -0.03 -27.36
N ASN A 71 -3.91 -1.07 -26.50
CA ASN A 71 -4.78 -1.05 -25.34
C ASN A 71 -4.14 -0.40 -24.10
N TYR A 72 -2.92 0.13 -24.22
CA TYR A 72 -2.20 0.82 -23.16
C TYR A 72 -1.88 2.27 -23.57
N PRO A 73 -1.92 3.24 -22.63
CA PRO A 73 -2.31 3.09 -21.22
C PRO A 73 -3.82 2.94 -21.03
N TYR A 74 -4.24 2.31 -19.93
CA TYR A 74 -5.66 2.23 -19.56
C TYR A 74 -5.88 2.43 -18.05
N GLN A 75 -7.12 2.75 -17.67
CA GLN A 75 -7.51 2.99 -16.28
C GLN A 75 -8.26 1.82 -15.67
N LYS A 76 -7.88 1.45 -14.44
CA LYS A 76 -8.62 0.52 -13.59
C LYS A 76 -8.89 1.18 -12.24
N GLU A 77 -10.14 1.51 -11.98
CA GLU A 77 -10.54 2.30 -10.80
C GLU A 77 -9.85 3.67 -10.75
N ILE A 78 -8.95 3.89 -9.80
CA ILE A 78 -8.13 5.11 -9.67
C ILE A 78 -6.69 4.90 -10.16
N TYR A 79 -6.38 3.72 -10.70
CA TYR A 79 -5.04 3.35 -11.15
C TYR A 79 -4.91 3.54 -12.66
N ASP A 80 -3.95 4.35 -13.09
CA ASP A 80 -3.49 4.47 -14.47
C ASP A 80 -2.38 3.45 -14.72
N ILE A 81 -2.56 2.59 -15.71
CA ILE A 81 -1.65 1.48 -16.02
C ILE A 81 -0.99 1.76 -17.38
N ASP A 82 0.34 1.80 -17.38
CA ASP A 82 1.17 1.95 -18.57
C ASP A 82 2.07 0.71 -18.74
N LEU A 83 2.42 0.44 -19.99
CA LEU A 83 3.19 -0.73 -20.36
C LEU A 83 4.29 -0.37 -21.35
N GLN A 84 5.50 -0.78 -21.03
CA GLN A 84 6.69 -0.53 -21.83
C GLN A 84 7.40 -1.83 -22.14
N MET A 85 7.82 -2.01 -23.40
CA MET A 85 8.50 -3.21 -23.86
C MET A 85 9.77 -2.81 -24.60
N GLU A 86 10.89 -3.39 -24.18
CA GLU A 86 12.22 -3.13 -24.75
C GLU A 86 12.85 -4.48 -25.14
N ALA A 87 13.32 -4.59 -26.39
CA ALA A 87 14.13 -5.73 -26.82
C ALA A 87 15.53 -5.61 -26.21
N GLU A 88 16.09 -6.73 -25.75
CA GLU A 88 17.46 -6.75 -25.23
C GLU A 88 18.44 -7.05 -26.37
N ASP A 89 19.41 -6.14 -26.61
CA ASP A 89 20.27 -6.07 -27.80
C ASP A 89 21.10 -7.33 -28.13
N ASP A 90 21.11 -8.37 -27.27
CA ASP A 90 21.90 -9.59 -27.45
C ASP A 90 21.18 -10.88 -27.00
N SER A 91 19.86 -10.83 -26.78
CA SER A 91 19.08 -12.01 -26.39
C SER A 91 17.73 -12.05 -27.10
N SER A 92 17.16 -13.25 -27.27
CA SER A 92 15.74 -13.40 -27.67
C SER A 92 14.79 -13.03 -26.52
N LEU A 93 15.23 -12.24 -25.54
CA LEU A 93 14.45 -11.80 -24.40
C LEU A 93 13.98 -10.37 -24.61
N TYR A 94 12.76 -10.14 -24.15
CA TYR A 94 12.15 -8.84 -24.04
C TYR A 94 11.96 -8.49 -22.58
N LYS A 95 12.30 -7.25 -22.26
CA LYS A 95 12.04 -6.63 -20.98
C LYS A 95 10.66 -5.96 -21.04
N ILE A 96 9.76 -6.41 -20.18
CA ILE A 96 8.42 -5.86 -20.02
C ILE A 96 8.39 -5.11 -18.69
N THR A 97 7.97 -3.85 -18.74
CA THR A 97 7.78 -2.98 -17.58
C THR A 97 6.31 -2.61 -17.48
N VAL A 98 5.68 -2.94 -16.36
CA VAL A 98 4.32 -2.51 -16.01
C VAL A 98 4.41 -1.39 -14.99
N ILE A 99 3.84 -0.24 -15.31
CA ILE A 99 3.84 0.95 -14.46
C ILE A 99 2.40 1.20 -14.01
N VAL A 100 2.19 1.28 -12.70
CA VAL A 100 0.88 1.56 -12.11
C VAL A 100 0.97 2.86 -11.32
N ASN A 101 0.19 3.86 -11.70
CA ASN A 101 0.13 5.18 -11.08
C ASN A 101 -1.24 5.38 -10.42
N TRP A 102 -1.30 5.97 -9.22
CA TRP A 102 -2.58 6.25 -8.54
C TRP A 102 -2.63 7.59 -7.81
N ASP A 103 -1.56 8.36 -7.91
CA ASP A 103 -1.45 9.75 -7.48
C ASP A 103 -0.27 10.39 -8.22
N GLN A 104 -0.19 11.73 -8.26
CA GLN A 104 0.83 12.49 -9.01
C GLN A 104 2.29 12.11 -8.67
N ASN A 105 2.51 11.53 -7.48
CA ASN A 105 3.82 11.11 -6.98
C ASN A 105 3.83 9.66 -6.47
N LYS A 106 2.80 8.86 -6.79
CA LYS A 106 2.71 7.47 -6.35
C LYS A 106 2.59 6.56 -7.56
N ASP A 107 3.71 5.93 -7.86
CA ASP A 107 3.89 4.98 -8.93
C ASP A 107 4.53 3.68 -8.40
N LEU A 108 4.30 2.61 -9.14
CA LEU A 108 4.92 1.31 -8.92
C LEU A 108 5.33 0.77 -10.28
N GLU A 109 6.62 0.47 -10.42
CA GLU A 109 7.17 -0.21 -11.59
C GLU A 109 7.47 -1.66 -11.25
N LEU A 110 6.93 -2.60 -12.04
CA LEU A 110 7.32 -4.00 -12.02
C LEU A 110 7.93 -4.39 -13.37
N VAL A 111 9.12 -4.98 -13.32
CA VAL A 111 9.88 -5.41 -14.50
C VAL A 111 9.97 -6.93 -14.55
N SER A 112 9.82 -7.51 -15.74
CA SER A 112 10.13 -8.92 -16.00
C SER A 112 10.71 -9.14 -17.38
N TYR A 113 11.41 -10.26 -17.53
CA TYR A 113 11.96 -10.72 -18.80
C TYR A 113 11.12 -11.89 -19.34
N VAL A 114 10.90 -11.92 -20.64
CA VAL A 114 10.16 -12.97 -21.36
C VAL A 114 10.93 -13.32 -22.62
N SER A 115 11.06 -14.60 -22.97
CA SER A 115 11.68 -15.04 -24.23
C SER A 115 10.67 -15.03 -25.37
N GLU A 116 11.08 -14.62 -26.56
CA GLU A 116 10.47 -15.05 -27.81
C GLU A 116 10.53 -16.59 -27.85
N GLY A 117 9.38 -17.24 -28.03
CA GLY A 117 9.23 -18.69 -28.10
C GLY A 117 9.60 -19.25 -29.47
#